data_AF-A0A537EI36-F1
#
_entry.id   AF-A0A537EI36-F1
#
_cell.length_a   1.000
_cell.length_b   1.000
_cell.length_c   1.000
_cell.angle_alpha   90.00
_cell.angle_beta   90.00
_cell.angle_gamma   90.00
#
_symmetry.space_group_name_H-M   'P 1'
#
loop_
_entity.id
_entity.type
_entity.pdbx_description
1 polymer ?
#
loop_
_entity_poly.entity_id
_entity_poly.type
_entity_poly.pdbx_seq_one_letter_code
_entity_poly.pdbx_strand_id
1 'polypeptide(L)'
;MVWGMLVVMVEEVSIAGLRAKKAAKQTRVLAGVQSVVIFLLLVMVAAEYDHNEYLQAWAGMHLGGFGFLLNGTLAAFYAGVLIAVHLNRPVPVVAGRVRRREEIPVAPEAR
;
A
#
# COMPACT_ATOMS: atom_id res chain seq x y z
N MET A 1 42.13 -11.17 3.73
CA MET A 1 41.50 -10.28 2.72
C MET A 1 40.01 -10.58 2.51
N VAL A 2 39.58 -11.84 2.40
CA VAL A 2 38.17 -12.22 2.16
C VAL A 2 37.19 -11.69 3.22
N TRP A 3 37.60 -11.64 4.50
CA TRP A 3 36.73 -11.21 5.60
C TRP A 3 36.33 -9.73 5.54
N GLY A 4 37.27 -8.84 5.19
CA GLY A 4 36.97 -7.41 5.03
C GLY A 4 36.04 -7.15 3.84
N MET A 5 36.17 -7.94 2.77
CA MET A 5 35.33 -7.84 1.58
C MET A 5 33.88 -8.25 1.87
N LEU A 6 33.67 -9.28 2.68
CA LEU A 6 32.34 -9.72 3.11
C LEU A 6 31.66 -8.69 4.02
N VAL A 7 32.41 -8.04 4.92
CA VAL A 7 31.87 -6.97 5.79
C VAL A 7 31.43 -5.77 4.97
N VAL A 8 32.24 -5.33 4.01
CA VAL A 8 31.91 -4.20 3.12
C VAL A 8 30.69 -4.52 2.25
N MET A 9 30.60 -5.72 1.67
CA MET A 9 29.41 -6.14 0.91
C MET A 9 28.14 -6.17 1.78
N VAL A 10 28.22 -6.64 3.02
CA VAL A 10 27.06 -6.66 3.94
C VAL A 10 26.62 -5.25 4.32
N GLU A 11 27.57 -4.34 4.54
CA GLU A 11 27.30 -2.96 4.90
C GLU A 11 26.67 -2.17 3.74
N GLU A 12 27.17 -2.37 2.51
CA GLU A 12 26.58 -1.79 1.30
C GLU A 12 25.18 -2.33 1.01
N VAL A 13 24.97 -3.66 1.15
CA VAL A 13 23.65 -4.28 1.01
C VAL A 13 22.67 -3.78 2.08
N SER A 14 23.15 -3.51 3.30
CA SER A 14 22.35 -2.91 4.38
C SER A 14 21.91 -1.49 4.05
N ILE A 15 22.81 -0.64 3.55
CA ILE A 15 22.51 0.75 3.16
C ILE A 15 21.57 0.78 1.94
N ALA A 16 21.81 -0.08 0.95
CA ALA A 16 20.93 -0.24 -0.21
C ALA A 16 19.53 -0.74 0.20
N GLY A 17 19.45 -1.72 1.11
CA GLY A 17 18.21 -2.23 1.66
C GLY A 17 17.43 -1.20 2.49
N LEU A 18 18.13 -0.33 3.23
CA LEU A 18 17.51 0.77 3.98
C LEU A 18 17.00 1.88 3.06
N ARG A 19 17.73 2.21 1.98
CA ARG A 19 17.26 3.15 0.93
C ARG A 19 16.05 2.58 0.19
N ALA A 20 16.07 1.30 -0.17
CA ALA A 20 14.93 0.63 -0.81
C ALA A 20 13.69 0.61 0.10
N LYS A 21 13.85 0.35 1.41
CA LYS A 21 12.75 0.44 2.38
C LYS A 21 12.22 1.87 2.55
N LYS A 22 13.09 2.88 2.56
CA LYS A 22 12.67 4.30 2.61
C LYS A 22 11.93 4.72 1.33
N ALA A 23 12.46 4.35 0.17
CA ALA A 23 11.81 4.60 -1.12
C ALA A 23 10.44 3.92 -1.19
N ALA A 24 10.34 2.64 -0.84
CA ALA A 24 9.07 1.91 -0.81
C ALA A 24 8.06 2.53 0.18
N LYS A 25 8.53 3.04 1.32
CA LYS A 25 7.67 3.75 2.29
C LYS A 25 7.18 5.09 1.73
N GLN A 26 8.04 5.85 1.06
CA GLN A 26 7.67 7.12 0.43
C GLN A 26 6.69 6.91 -0.72
N THR A 27 6.95 5.93 -1.61
CA THR A 27 6.05 5.57 -2.71
C THR A 27 4.69 5.13 -2.18
N ARG A 28 4.65 4.40 -1.05
CA ARG A 28 3.39 3.98 -0.42
C ARG A 28 2.61 5.15 0.17
N VAL A 29 3.28 6.12 0.78
CA VAL A 29 2.61 7.34 1.29
C VAL A 29 2.07 8.18 0.14
N LEU A 30 2.86 8.36 -0.91
CA LEU A 30 2.44 9.09 -2.11
C LEU A 30 1.23 8.43 -2.78
N ALA A 31 1.26 7.10 -2.94
CA ALA A 31 0.14 6.34 -3.47
C ALA A 31 -1.11 6.47 -2.59
N GLY A 32 -0.96 6.50 -1.27
CA GLY A 32 -2.07 6.75 -0.34
C GLY A 32 -2.70 8.13 -0.52
N VAL A 33 -1.87 9.18 -0.58
CA VAL A 33 -2.34 10.56 -0.83
C VAL A 33 -3.04 10.67 -2.19
N GLN A 34 -2.42 10.13 -3.24
CA GLN A 34 -3.00 10.11 -4.58
C GLN A 34 -4.34 9.38 -4.60
N SER A 35 -4.46 8.28 -3.85
CA SER A 35 -5.72 7.54 -3.74
C SER A 35 -6.82 8.37 -3.10
N VAL A 36 -6.52 9.16 -2.06
CA VAL A 36 -7.49 10.08 -1.45
C VAL A 36 -7.91 11.17 -2.42
N VAL A 37 -6.96 11.74 -3.17
CA VAL A 37 -7.27 12.75 -4.21
C VAL A 37 -8.20 12.18 -5.28
N ILE A 38 -7.92 10.98 -5.78
CA ILE A 38 -8.78 10.29 -6.75
C ILE A 38 -10.18 10.08 -6.17
N PHE A 39 -10.29 9.65 -4.91
CA PHE A 39 -11.58 9.45 -4.26
C PHE A 39 -12.39 10.76 -4.17
N LEU A 40 -11.77 11.87 -3.77
CA LEU A 40 -12.45 13.16 -3.70
C LEU A 40 -12.92 13.64 -5.08
N LEU A 41 -12.12 13.43 -6.12
CA LEU A 41 -12.51 13.74 -7.50
C LEU A 41 -13.71 12.89 -7.94
N LEU A 42 -13.75 11.60 -7.59
CA LEU A 42 -14.91 10.75 -7.90
C LEU A 42 -16.18 11.22 -7.21
N VAL A 43 -16.09 11.65 -5.94
CA VAL A 43 -17.23 12.22 -5.21
C VAL A 43 -17.69 13.52 -5.83
N MET A 44 -16.76 14.39 -6.24
CA MET A 44 -17.10 15.64 -6.91
C MET A 44 -17.77 15.41 -8.26
N VAL A 45 -17.24 14.49 -9.07
CA VAL A 45 -17.86 14.10 -10.35
C VAL A 45 -19.25 13.51 -10.13
N ALA A 46 -19.45 12.74 -9.07
CA ALA A 46 -20.77 12.21 -8.74
C ALA A 46 -21.77 13.29 -8.34
N ALA A 47 -21.34 14.23 -7.50
CA ALA A 47 -22.18 15.37 -7.14
C ALA A 47 -22.53 16.20 -8.38
N GLU A 48 -21.56 16.43 -9.28
CA GLU A 48 -21.80 17.16 -10.53
C GLU A 48 -22.75 16.38 -11.46
N TYR A 49 -22.57 15.06 -11.58
CA TYR A 49 -23.42 14.21 -12.41
C TYR A 49 -24.89 14.28 -11.98
N ASP A 50 -25.17 14.33 -10.67
CA ASP A 50 -26.54 14.41 -10.15
C ASP A 50 -27.20 15.78 -10.37
N HIS A 51 -26.42 16.85 -10.46
CA HIS A 51 -26.94 18.22 -10.61
C HIS A 51 -26.88 18.74 -12.05
N ASN A 52 -26.23 18.02 -12.97
CA ASN A 52 -25.95 18.50 -14.31
C ASN A 52 -26.57 17.58 -15.39
N GLU A 53 -27.72 17.99 -15.91
CA GLU A 53 -28.45 17.27 -16.96
C GLU A 53 -27.63 17.09 -18.25
N TYR A 54 -26.75 18.04 -18.57
CA TYR A 54 -25.85 17.91 -19.71
C TYR A 54 -24.88 16.74 -19.54
N LEU A 55 -24.34 16.58 -18.33
CA LEU A 55 -23.41 15.50 -18.00
C LEU A 55 -24.10 14.13 -18.01
N GLN A 56 -25.36 14.08 -17.56
CA GLN A 56 -26.20 12.88 -17.67
C GLN A 56 -26.49 12.51 -19.13
N ALA A 57 -26.87 13.48 -19.96
CA ALA A 57 -27.14 13.27 -21.38
C ALA A 57 -25.88 12.85 -22.14
N TRP A 58 -24.74 13.50 -21.87
CA TRP A 58 -23.45 13.12 -22.42
C TRP A 58 -23.07 11.69 -22.03
N ALA A 59 -23.24 11.31 -20.76
CA ALA A 59 -22.96 9.96 -20.31
C ALA A 59 -23.89 8.92 -20.95
N GLY A 60 -25.18 9.24 -21.10
CA GLY A 60 -26.12 8.38 -21.82
C GLY A 60 -25.71 8.15 -23.27
N MET A 61 -25.15 9.17 -23.93
CA MET A 61 -24.72 9.11 -25.33
C MET A 61 -23.37 8.42 -25.53
N HIS A 62 -22.41 8.61 -24.62
CA HIS A 62 -21.02 8.13 -24.79
C HIS A 62 -20.67 6.91 -23.94
N LEU A 63 -21.18 6.84 -22.71
CA LEU A 63 -20.93 5.73 -21.77
C LEU A 63 -22.04 4.67 -21.84
N GLY A 64 -23.18 5.00 -22.46
CA GLY A 64 -24.33 4.11 -22.57
C GLY A 64 -24.76 3.60 -21.20
N GLY A 65 -24.83 2.28 -21.06
CA GLY A 65 -25.20 1.61 -19.81
C GLY A 65 -24.23 1.82 -18.65
N PHE A 66 -23.05 2.40 -18.85
CA PHE A 66 -22.08 2.68 -17.78
C PHE A 66 -22.27 4.05 -17.11
N GLY A 67 -23.23 4.86 -17.55
CA GLY A 67 -23.51 6.17 -16.92
C GLY A 67 -23.79 6.10 -15.41
N PHE A 68 -24.37 4.99 -14.93
CA PHE A 68 -24.65 4.77 -13.50
C PHE A 68 -23.39 4.82 -12.61
N LEU A 69 -22.21 4.58 -13.18
CA LEU A 69 -20.94 4.67 -12.45
C LEU A 69 -20.65 6.10 -11.98
N LEU A 70 -21.06 7.08 -12.78
CA LEU A 70 -20.89 8.49 -12.46
C LEU A 70 -21.83 8.96 -11.35
N ASN A 71 -22.98 8.30 -11.13
CA ASN A 71 -23.89 8.56 -10.00
C ASN A 71 -23.33 8.02 -8.66
N GLY A 72 -22.05 8.23 -8.38
CA GLY A 72 -21.44 7.83 -7.11
C GLY A 72 -21.21 6.33 -6.93
N THR A 73 -21.74 5.45 -7.78
CA THR A 73 -21.49 4.00 -7.69
C THR A 73 -20.00 3.68 -7.79
N LEU A 74 -19.28 4.35 -8.70
CA LEU A 74 -17.83 4.19 -8.83
C LEU A 74 -17.08 4.73 -7.60
N ALA A 75 -17.55 5.85 -7.02
CA ALA A 75 -16.98 6.41 -5.80
C ALA A 75 -17.15 5.45 -4.62
N ALA A 76 -18.34 4.87 -4.43
CA ALA A 76 -18.63 3.89 -3.39
C ALA A 76 -17.80 2.60 -3.56
N PHE A 77 -17.70 2.10 -4.79
CA PHE A 77 -16.84 0.95 -5.09
C PHE A 77 -15.38 1.25 -4.75
N TYR A 78 -14.87 2.41 -5.17
CA TYR A 78 -13.50 2.82 -4.89
C TYR A 78 -13.25 3.00 -3.37
N ALA A 79 -14.20 3.55 -2.62
CA ALA A 79 -14.14 3.61 -1.16
C ALA A 79 -14.01 2.21 -0.54
N GLY A 80 -14.79 1.24 -1.02
CA GLY A 80 -14.69 -0.17 -0.60
C GLY A 80 -13.29 -0.75 -0.84
N VAL A 81 -12.70 -0.49 -2.01
CA VAL A 81 -11.32 -0.91 -2.32
C VAL A 81 -10.31 -0.22 -1.38
N LEU A 82 -10.45 1.08 -1.13
CA LEU A 82 -9.57 1.79 -0.20
C LEU A 82 -9.63 1.22 1.20
N ILE A 83 -10.84 0.94 1.70
CA ILE A 83 -11.08 0.31 3.00
C ILE A 83 -10.38 -1.05 3.03
N ALA A 84 -10.62 -1.91 2.03
CA ALA A 84 -9.99 -3.23 1.96
C ALA A 84 -8.46 -3.14 1.97
N VAL A 85 -7.86 -2.24 1.18
CA VAL A 85 -6.40 -2.10 1.06
C VAL A 85 -5.76 -1.50 2.32
N HIS A 86 -6.45 -0.57 3.00
CA HIS A 86 -5.89 0.13 4.15
C HIS A 86 -6.18 -0.55 5.50
N LEU A 87 -7.33 -1.24 5.63
CA LEU A 87 -7.75 -1.90 6.86
C LEU A 87 -7.37 -3.39 6.93
N ASN A 88 -7.31 -4.13 5.80
CA ASN A 88 -6.81 -5.52 5.80
C ASN A 88 -5.28 -5.61 5.80
N ARG A 89 -4.57 -4.77 6.56
CA ARG A 89 -3.17 -5.08 6.85
C ARG A 89 -3.15 -6.35 7.70
N PRO A 90 -2.62 -7.49 7.21
CA PRO A 90 -2.34 -8.60 8.10
C PRO A 90 -1.37 -8.09 9.15
N VAL A 91 -1.79 -8.11 10.40
CA VAL A 91 -0.90 -7.91 11.55
C VAL A 91 0.27 -8.88 11.32
N PRO A 92 1.53 -8.42 11.27
CA PRO A 92 2.64 -9.31 11.01
C PRO A 92 2.69 -10.35 12.13
N VAL A 93 2.34 -11.60 11.81
CA VAL A 93 2.50 -12.79 12.66
C VAL A 93 3.99 -13.16 12.77
N VAL A 94 4.85 -12.16 12.98
CA VAL A 94 6.31 -12.29 13.07
C VAL A 94 6.82 -11.61 14.34
N ALA A 95 6.10 -11.80 15.45
CA ALA A 95 6.60 -11.43 16.79
C ALA A 95 6.95 -12.66 17.66
N GLY A 96 6.65 -13.88 17.21
CA GLY A 96 6.75 -15.07 18.08
C GLY A 96 7.94 -16.01 17.88
N ARG A 97 8.72 -15.90 16.79
CA ARG A 97 9.64 -16.99 16.40
C ARG A 97 11.15 -16.71 16.53
N VAL A 98 11.56 -15.51 16.93
CA VAL A 98 13.00 -15.17 17.02
C VAL A 98 13.58 -15.36 18.44
N ARG A 99 12.76 -15.38 19.49
CA ARG A 99 13.25 -15.50 20.88
C ARG A 99 13.60 -16.94 21.33
N ARG A 100 13.55 -17.94 20.45
CA ARG A 100 13.82 -19.35 20.80
C ARG A 100 15.16 -19.88 20.30
N ARG A 101 16.03 -19.04 19.73
CA ARG A 101 17.33 -19.47 19.19
C ARG A 101 18.53 -18.93 19.96
N GLU A 102 18.31 -18.16 21.02
CA GLU A 102 19.36 -17.58 21.86
C GLU A 102 19.65 -18.39 23.14
N GLU A 103 18.82 -19.38 23.48
CA GLU A 103 19.16 -20.38 24.48
C GLU A 103 19.95 -21.51 23.81
N ILE A 104 21.17 -21.21 23.38
CA ILE A 104 22.20 -22.23 23.18
C ILE A 104 22.79 -22.48 24.56
N PRO A 105 22.53 -23.62 25.24
CA PRO A 105 23.32 -24.00 26.39
C PRO A 105 24.74 -24.29 25.90
N VAL A 106 25.64 -23.34 26.10
CA VAL A 106 27.08 -23.59 26.06
C VAL A 106 27.37 -24.58 27.17
N ALA A 107 27.82 -25.77 26.78
CA ALA A 107 28.26 -26.82 27.69
C ALA A 107 29.38 -26.30 28.61
N PRO A 108 29.37 -26.65 29.91
CA PRO A 108 30.61 -26.71 30.65
C PRO A 108 31.25 -28.07 30.38
N GLU A 109 32.43 -28.05 29.80
CA GLU A 109 33.38 -29.15 29.88
C GLU A 109 33.57 -29.53 31.36
N ALA A 110 33.28 -30.78 31.72
CA ALA A 110 33.65 -31.35 33.00
C ALA A 110 34.47 -32.61 32.73
N ARG A 111 35.72 -32.54 33.20
CA ARG A 111 36.76 -33.56 33.27
C ARG A 111 36.27 -34.91 33.79
#